data_AF-A0A821VVX8-F1
#
_entry.id   AF-A0A821VVX8-F1
#
_cell.length_a   1.000
_cell.length_b   1.000
_cell.length_c   1.000
_cell.angle_alpha   90.00
_cell.angle_beta   90.00
_cell.angle_gamma   90.00
#
_symmetry.space_group_name_H-M   'P 1'
#
loop_
_entity.id
_entity.type
_entity.pdbx_description
1 polymer ?
#
loop_
_entity_poly.entity_id
_entity_poly.type
_entity_poly.pdbx_seq_one_letter_code
_entity_poly.pdbx_strand_id
1 'polypeptide(L)'
;MGGVVVLLAGHFRQTLPVIPRGTIADELKACLKAFYLWEHVRKLKLKTNMRVHLQGDVFAGRFAEQLLTLGDEKIPADPITGLISIPNNFCNIVESVEVLKTSVFPNIRHHFNDHKWLCERAILAPENDS
;
A
#
# COMPACT_ATOMS: atom_id res chain seq x y z
N MET A 1 -3.49 -38.09 1.08
CA MET A 1 -4.24 -37.44 2.18
C MET A 1 -4.50 -36.01 1.76
N GLY A 2 -5.78 -35.62 1.66
CA GLY A 2 -6.25 -34.28 1.32
C GLY A 2 -7.59 -34.07 2.01
N GLY A 3 -7.86 -32.87 2.49
CA GLY A 3 -9.03 -32.59 3.35
C GLY A 3 -8.87 -31.38 4.26
N VAL A 4 -7.74 -30.68 4.20
CA VAL A 4 -7.54 -29.41 4.89
C VAL A 4 -8.20 -28.30 4.07
N VAL A 5 -9.09 -27.55 4.71
CA VAL A 5 -9.62 -26.30 4.15
C VAL A 5 -8.56 -25.22 4.37
N VAL A 6 -8.12 -24.61 3.27
CA VAL A 6 -7.16 -23.49 3.30
C VAL A 6 -7.91 -22.20 2.98
N LEU A 7 -7.83 -21.22 3.89
CA LEU A 7 -8.29 -19.87 3.66
C LEU A 7 -7.09 -18.95 3.45
N LEU A 8 -7.02 -18.33 2.28
CA LEU A 8 -6.03 -17.32 1.95
C LEU A 8 -6.66 -15.95 2.14
N ALA A 9 -6.03 -15.10 2.95
CA ALA A 9 -6.47 -13.74 3.21
C ALA A 9 -5.31 -12.76 2.96
N GLY A 10 -5.59 -11.67 2.24
CA GLY A 10 -4.57 -10.66 1.94
C GLY A 10 -4.94 -9.81 0.72
N HIS A 11 -4.14 -8.77 0.49
CA HIS A 11 -4.27 -7.92 -0.69
C HIS A 11 -3.22 -8.31 -1.73
N PHE A 12 -3.60 -9.15 -2.70
CA PHE A 12 -2.71 -9.65 -3.75
C PHE A 12 -2.32 -8.62 -4.83
N ARG A 13 -2.33 -7.33 -4.49
CA ARG A 13 -1.79 -6.22 -5.30
C ARG A 13 -0.74 -5.39 -4.55
N GLN A 14 -0.37 -5.78 -3.32
CA GLN A 14 0.58 -5.02 -2.50
C GLN A 14 2.01 -5.11 -3.06
N THR A 15 2.58 -6.31 -3.12
CA THR A 15 3.94 -6.54 -3.63
C THR A 15 4.07 -7.97 -4.16
N LEU A 16 4.93 -8.16 -5.16
CA LEU A 16 5.33 -9.49 -5.61
C LEU A 16 6.22 -10.15 -4.52
N PRO A 17 6.33 -11.48 -4.48
CA PRO A 17 7.28 -12.16 -3.60
C PRO A 17 8.70 -11.70 -3.91
N VAL A 18 9.46 -11.30 -2.88
CA VAL A 18 10.87 -10.93 -3.03
C VAL A 18 11.69 -12.20 -3.21
N ILE A 19 12.39 -12.31 -4.35
CA ILE A 19 13.34 -13.39 -4.62
C ILE A 19 14.75 -12.78 -4.62
N PRO A 20 15.56 -12.98 -3.57
CA PRO A 20 16.90 -12.41 -3.52
C PRO A 20 17.74 -12.84 -4.72
N ARG A 21 18.28 -11.85 -5.46
CA ARG A 21 19.05 -12.07 -6.71
C ARG A 21 18.25 -12.78 -7.82
N GLY A 22 16.93 -12.81 -7.70
CA GLY A 22 16.03 -13.35 -8.71
C GLY A 22 15.73 -12.34 -9.81
N THR A 23 15.22 -12.84 -10.92
CA THR A 23 14.67 -12.03 -12.00
C THR A 23 13.19 -11.75 -11.77
N ILE A 24 12.63 -10.79 -12.51
CA ILE A 24 11.17 -10.55 -12.53
C ILE A 24 10.40 -11.84 -12.90
N ALA A 25 10.96 -12.69 -13.77
CA ALA A 25 10.33 -13.96 -14.12
C ALA A 25 10.28 -14.93 -12.92
N ASP A 26 11.31 -14.93 -12.06
CA ASP A 26 11.34 -15.74 -10.84
C ASP A 26 10.29 -15.25 -9.84
N GLU A 27 10.14 -13.93 -9.68
CA GLU A 27 9.09 -13.33 -8.84
C GLU A 27 7.68 -13.70 -9.33
N LEU A 28 7.44 -13.60 -10.64
CA LEU A 28 6.17 -13.98 -11.25
C LEU A 28 5.88 -15.47 -11.08
N LYS A 29 6.90 -16.34 -11.21
CA LYS A 29 6.75 -17.78 -11.00
C LYS A 29 6.49 -18.13 -9.52
N ALA A 30 7.05 -17.37 -8.60
CA ALA A 30 6.83 -17.53 -7.17
C ALA A 30 5.46 -16.98 -6.72
N CYS A 31 4.79 -16.16 -7.54
CA CYS A 31 3.47 -15.65 -7.21
C CYS A 31 2.47 -16.78 -7.02
N LEU A 32 1.67 -16.68 -5.96
CA LEU A 32 0.60 -17.65 -5.68
C LEU A 32 -0.39 -17.80 -6.84
N LYS A 33 -0.58 -16.73 -7.62
CA LYS A 33 -1.45 -16.74 -8.81
C LYS A 33 -0.89 -17.56 -9.98
N ALA A 34 0.42 -17.81 -10.02
CA ALA A 34 1.07 -18.66 -11.02
C ALA A 34 0.96 -20.16 -10.68
N PHE A 35 0.49 -20.50 -9.48
CA PHE A 35 0.35 -21.88 -9.05
C PHE A 35 -0.87 -22.55 -9.70
N TYR A 36 -0.72 -23.80 -10.16
CA TYR A 36 -1.75 -24.52 -10.92
C TYR A 36 -3.08 -24.71 -10.16
N LEU A 37 -3.04 -24.77 -8.82
CA LEU A 37 -4.28 -24.87 -8.02
C LEU A 37 -5.06 -23.54 -7.95
N TRP A 38 -4.48 -22.42 -8.37
CA TRP A 38 -5.13 -21.11 -8.30
C TRP A 38 -6.45 -21.06 -9.07
N GLU A 39 -6.55 -21.81 -10.17
CA GLU A 39 -7.78 -21.95 -10.96
C GLU A 39 -8.94 -22.56 -10.16
N HIS A 40 -8.62 -23.35 -9.13
CA HIS A 40 -9.59 -24.01 -8.26
C HIS A 40 -9.92 -23.20 -7.00
N VAL A 41 -9.24 -22.06 -6.79
CA VAL A 41 -9.47 -21.19 -5.63
C VAL A 41 -10.74 -20.37 -5.82
N ARG A 42 -11.69 -20.53 -4.90
CA ARG A 42 -12.87 -19.66 -4.82
C ARG A 42 -12.46 -18.26 -4.32
N LYS A 43 -12.73 -17.24 -5.13
CA LYS A 43 -12.40 -15.84 -4.83
C LYS A 43 -13.58 -15.16 -4.14
N LEU A 44 -13.34 -14.63 -2.94
CA LEU A 44 -14.28 -13.78 -2.21
C LEU A 44 -13.67 -12.37 -2.10
N LYS A 45 -14.48 -11.33 -2.32
CA LYS A 45 -14.02 -9.93 -2.30
C LYS A 45 -14.72 -9.18 -1.17
N LEU A 46 -13.95 -8.62 -0.26
CA LEU A 46 -14.43 -7.62 0.68
C LEU A 46 -14.50 -6.27 -0.03
N LYS A 47 -15.63 -5.56 0.11
CA LYS A 47 -15.87 -4.27 -0.56
C LYS A 47 -15.86 -3.08 0.40
N THR A 48 -16.02 -3.34 1.71
CA THR A 48 -16.14 -2.28 2.72
C THR A 48 -14.82 -2.09 3.44
N ASN A 49 -14.28 -0.87 3.39
CA ASN A 49 -13.17 -0.46 4.24
C ASN A 49 -13.71 -0.17 5.64
N MET A 50 -13.68 -1.17 6.52
CA MET A 50 -14.22 -1.06 7.88
C MET A 50 -13.54 0.02 8.71
N ARG A 51 -12.25 0.32 8.48
CA ARG A 51 -11.54 1.38 9.21
C ARG A 51 -12.18 2.75 8.94
N VAL A 52 -12.36 3.09 7.67
CA VAL A 52 -13.04 4.32 7.26
C VAL A 52 -14.50 4.32 7.74
N HIS A 53 -15.21 3.20 7.56
CA HIS A 53 -16.62 3.09 7.93
C HIS A 53 -16.87 3.33 9.42
N LEU A 54 -16.02 2.77 10.29
CA LEU A 54 -16.17 2.90 11.75
C LEU A 54 -15.70 4.26 12.28
N GLN A 55 -14.70 4.88 11.65
CA GLN A 55 -14.16 6.17 12.09
C GLN A 55 -14.96 7.37 11.56
N GLY A 56 -15.72 7.21 10.47
CA GLY A 56 -16.49 8.29 9.86
C GLY A 56 -15.64 9.42 9.27
N ASP A 57 -14.34 9.19 9.08
CA ASP A 57 -13.42 10.19 8.53
C ASP A 57 -13.61 10.31 7.01
N VAL A 58 -14.22 11.42 6.61
CA VAL A 58 -14.49 11.75 5.20
C VAL A 58 -13.21 11.89 4.38
N PHE A 59 -12.13 12.41 4.96
CA PHE A 59 -10.85 12.56 4.26
C PHE A 59 -10.19 11.20 4.05
N ALA A 60 -10.17 10.35 5.08
CA ALA A 60 -9.69 8.97 4.95
C ALA A 60 -10.50 8.17 3.93
N GLY A 61 -11.82 8.41 3.85
CA GLY A 61 -12.68 7.79 2.85
C GLY A 61 -12.35 8.21 1.43
N ARG A 62 -12.20 9.51 1.17
CA ARG A 62 -11.77 10.02 -0.14
C ARG A 62 -10.41 9.48 -0.55
N PHE A 63 -9.45 9.48 0.37
CA PHE A 63 -8.12 8.93 0.12
C PHE A 63 -8.18 7.42 -0.21
N ALA A 64 -9.00 6.65 0.51
CA ALA A 64 -9.19 5.23 0.23
C ALA A 64 -9.81 4.97 -1.15
N GLU A 65 -10.77 5.79 -1.59
CA GLU A 65 -11.35 5.71 -2.93
C GLU A 65 -10.34 6.05 -4.03
N GLN A 66 -9.49 7.06 -3.80
CA GLN A 66 -8.41 7.41 -4.73
C GLN A 66 -7.39 6.28 -4.85
N LEU A 67 -6.98 5.68 -3.73
CA LEU A 67 -6.11 4.49 -3.74
C LEU A 67 -6.74 3.30 -4.47
N LEU A 68 -8.05 3.06 -4.30
CA LEU A 68 -8.75 2.01 -5.03
C LEU A 68 -8.78 2.28 -6.54
N THR A 69 -9.01 3.53 -6.95
CA THR A 69 -9.02 3.94 -8.36
C THR A 69 -7.65 3.75 -9.00
N LEU A 70 -6.59 4.12 -8.28
CA LEU A 70 -5.20 3.90 -8.66
C LEU A 70 -4.90 2.39 -8.82
N GLY A 71 -5.22 1.58 -7.80
CA GLY A 71 -4.92 0.15 -7.80
C GLY A 71 -5.79 -0.70 -8.72
N ASP A 72 -6.95 -0.19 -9.17
CA ASP A 72 -7.80 -0.78 -10.21
C ASP A 72 -7.40 -0.37 -11.64
N GLU A 73 -6.29 0.36 -11.80
CA GLU A 73 -5.80 0.82 -13.11
C GLU A 73 -6.83 1.68 -13.87
N LYS A 74 -7.67 2.40 -13.13
CA LYS A 74 -8.71 3.28 -13.69
C LYS A 74 -8.21 4.69 -13.99
N ILE A 75 -6.98 5.00 -13.59
CA ILE A 75 -6.30 6.25 -13.94
C ILE A 75 -5.63 6.05 -15.29
N PRO A 76 -6.00 6.83 -16.34
CA PRO A 76 -5.40 6.68 -17.64
C PRO A 76 -3.91 7.02 -17.57
N ALA A 77 -3.09 6.15 -18.15
CA ALA A 77 -1.68 6.42 -18.38
C ALA A 77 -1.52 7.29 -19.63
N ASP A 78 -0.50 8.14 -19.60
CA ASP A 78 -0.05 8.89 -20.77
C ASP A 78 0.41 7.89 -21.87
N PRO A 79 -0.13 7.98 -23.10
CA PRO A 79 0.15 6.99 -24.14
C PRO A 79 1.61 6.95 -24.63
N ILE A 80 2.39 8.00 -24.39
CA ILE A 80 3.77 8.13 -24.89
C ILE A 80 4.76 7.64 -23.82
N THR A 81 4.57 8.10 -22.59
CA THR A 81 5.47 7.83 -21.46
C THR A 81 5.06 6.61 -20.65
N GLY A 82 3.79 6.19 -20.72
CA GLY A 82 3.22 5.15 -19.87
C GLY A 82 3.01 5.57 -18.41
N LEU A 83 3.23 6.85 -18.08
CA LEU A 83 3.13 7.37 -16.72
C LEU A 83 1.70 7.77 -16.39
N ILE A 84 1.31 7.56 -15.13
CA ILE A 84 0.05 8.08 -14.59
C ILE A 84 0.28 9.44 -13.92
N SER A 85 -0.68 10.35 -14.05
CA SER A 85 -0.69 11.59 -13.27
C SER A 85 -1.45 11.37 -11.97
N ILE A 86 -0.77 11.57 -10.84
CA ILE A 86 -1.40 11.52 -9.52
C ILE A 86 -2.24 12.79 -9.32
N PRO A 87 -3.49 12.68 -8.81
CA PRO A 87 -4.32 13.86 -8.53
C PRO A 87 -3.65 14.84 -7.55
N ASN A 88 -3.83 16.14 -7.76
CA ASN A 88 -3.21 17.19 -6.92
C ASN A 88 -3.59 17.10 -5.43
N ASN A 89 -4.73 16.48 -5.11
CA ASN A 89 -5.23 16.30 -3.75
C ASN A 89 -4.88 14.93 -3.15
N PHE A 90 -3.99 14.17 -3.79
CA PHE A 90 -3.62 12.82 -3.34
C PHE A 90 -2.60 12.85 -2.20
N CYS A 91 -1.70 13.82 -2.21
CA CYS A 91 -0.69 14.02 -1.19
C CYS A 91 -0.43 15.51 -0.96
N ASN A 92 0.12 15.83 0.21
CA ASN A 92 0.63 17.16 0.48
C ASN A 92 2.09 17.22 0.03
N ILE A 93 2.36 18.02 -0.99
CA ILE A 93 3.74 18.32 -1.40
C ILE A 93 4.31 19.30 -0.38
N VAL A 94 5.48 18.98 0.15
CA VAL A 94 6.21 19.81 1.10
C VAL A 94 7.46 20.37 0.44
N GLU A 95 7.83 21.59 0.80
CA GLU A 95 8.92 22.33 0.16
C GLU A 95 10.31 21.83 0.58
N SER A 96 10.43 21.18 1.74
CA SER A 96 11.69 20.67 2.26
C SER A 96 11.53 19.50 3.21
N VAL A 97 12.63 18.80 3.48
CA VAL A 97 12.72 17.73 4.48
C VAL A 97 12.46 18.27 5.88
N GLU A 98 12.85 19.51 6.17
CA GLU A 98 12.62 20.18 7.46
C GLU A 98 11.13 20.41 7.69
N VAL A 99 10.39 20.83 6.65
CA VAL A 99 8.93 20.95 6.70
C VAL A 99 8.32 19.58 6.96
N LEU A 100 8.73 18.54 6.22
CA LEU A 100 8.24 17.16 6.44
C LEU A 100 8.45 16.70 7.89
N LYS A 101 9.66 16.85 8.42
CA LYS A 101 10.02 16.48 9.79
C LYS A 101 9.14 17.20 10.81
N THR A 102 8.94 18.51 10.63
CA THR A 102 8.16 19.32 11.56
C THR A 102 6.66 19.01 11.47
N SER A 103 6.15 18.68 10.26
CA SER A 103 4.76 18.26 10.05
C SER A 103 4.47 16.89 10.67
N VAL A 104 5.38 15.92 10.56
CA VAL A 104 5.19 14.56 11.10
C VAL A 104 5.52 14.50 12.59
N PHE A 105 6.61 15.15 13.02
CA PHE A 105 7.12 15.14 14.39
C PHE A 105 7.22 16.55 15.00
N PRO A 106 6.07 17.22 15.25
CA PRO A 106 6.07 18.54 15.85
C PRO A 106 6.68 18.49 17.27
N ASN A 107 7.57 19.44 17.58
CA ASN A 107 8.18 19.57 18.91
C ASN A 107 8.84 18.28 19.43
N ILE A 108 9.49 17.50 18.55
CA ILE A 108 10.12 16.22 18.90
C ILE A 108 11.02 16.28 20.14
N ARG A 109 11.70 17.42 20.38
CA ARG A 109 12.53 17.67 21.57
C ARG A 109 11.78 17.55 22.90
N HIS A 110 10.46 17.71 22.89
CA HIS A 110 9.61 17.56 24.08
C HIS A 110 8.92 16.20 24.15
N HIS A 111 8.79 15.49 23.02
CA HIS A 111 8.04 14.23 22.92
C HIS A 111 8.91 12.99 22.70
N PHE A 112 10.23 13.11 22.59
CA PHE A 112 11.12 11.99 22.26
C PHE A 112 11.09 10.81 23.24
N ASN A 113 10.62 11.02 24.48
CA ASN A 113 10.42 9.95 25.47
C ASN A 113 8.97 9.47 25.58
N ASP A 114 8.02 10.11 24.89
CA ASP A 114 6.61 9.71 24.88
C ASP A 114 6.36 8.65 23.81
N HIS A 115 6.38 7.39 24.27
CA HIS A 115 6.20 6.23 23.40
C HIS A 115 4.82 6.22 22.73
N LYS A 116 3.76 6.66 23.42
CA LYS A 116 2.41 6.67 22.84
C LYS A 116 2.33 7.68 21.71
N TRP A 117 2.92 8.86 21.91
CA TRP A 117 2.98 9.90 20.88
C TRP A 117 3.80 9.46 19.65
N LEU A 118 4.92 8.77 19.87
CA LEU A 118 5.78 8.27 18.80
C LEU A 118 5.13 7.17 17.96
N CYS A 119 4.37 6.25 18.58
CA CYS A 119 3.77 5.11 17.87
C CYS A 119 2.75 5.49 16.79
N GLU A 120 2.19 6.69 16.84
CA GLU A 120 1.21 7.17 15.85
C GLU A 120 1.86 7.84 14.64
N ARG A 121 3.20 7.91 14.58
CA ARG A 121 3.96 8.70 13.60
C ARG A 121 5.05 7.86 12.98
N ALA A 122 5.22 7.99 11.67
CA ALA A 122 6.30 7.35 10.93
C ALA A 122 6.62 8.15 9.67
N ILE A 123 7.89 8.13 9.26
CA ILE A 123 8.31 8.51 7.92
C ILE A 123 8.74 7.21 7.24
N LEU A 124 8.02 6.84 6.19
CA LEU A 124 8.43 5.77 5.30
C LEU A 124 9.26 6.41 4.18
N ALA A 125 10.50 5.96 4.05
CA ALA A 125 11.34 6.25 2.90
C ALA A 125 11.69 4.93 2.24
N PRO A 126 11.84 4.87 0.90
CA PRO A 126 12.49 3.73 0.29
C PRO A 126 13.88 3.58 0.89
N GLU A 127 14.24 2.36 1.27
CA GLU A 127 15.65 2.05 1.50
C GLU A 127 16.30 2.14 0.12
N ASN A 128 17.27 3.03 -0.06
CA ASN A 128 18.09 2.99 -1.28
C ASN A 128 18.80 1.64 -1.28
N ASP A 129 18.48 0.78 -2.25
CA ASP A 129 19.22 -0.46 -2.41
C ASP A 129 20.71 -0.16 -2.64
N SER A 130 21.54 -1.04 -2.07
CA SER A 130 23.00 -1.08 -2.24
C SER A 130 23.41 -1.43 -3.67
#